data_AF-W7BBF3-F1
#
_entry.id   AF-W7BBF3-F1
#
_cell.length_a   1.000
_cell.length_b   1.000
_cell.length_c   1.000
_cell.angle_alpha   90.00
_cell.angle_beta   90.00
_cell.angle_gamma   90.00
#
_symmetry.space_group_name_H-M   'P 1'
#
loop_
_entity.id
_entity.type
_entity.pdbx_description
1 polymer ?
#
loop_
_entity_poly.entity_id
_entity_poly.type
_entity_poly.pdbx_seq_one_letter_code
_entity_poly.pdbx_strand_id
1 'polypeptide(L)'
;MRFYEEDFELFDRDYFQFRQMKEFTPTLVEGVKAEYKAKWDVWKEFAALCQRDTVGFGKPKVESWTNGWQVRSHFWAYYKGLSRQDSASMIAILLNKNNFRIYLEWHAYRSADSVTSYEDHVQWVQFFAGVGS
;
A
#
# COMPACT_ATOMS: atom_id res chain seq x y z
N MET A 1 1.63 4.41 -15.79
CA MET A 1 2.72 5.01 -15.00
C MET A 1 3.94 4.11 -15.12
N ARG A 2 5.13 4.69 -15.21
CA ARG A 2 6.41 3.97 -15.15
C ARG A 2 7.06 4.35 -13.82
N PHE A 3 7.52 3.36 -13.05
CA PHE A 3 8.33 3.64 -11.87
C PHE A 3 9.76 3.99 -12.32
N TYR A 4 10.33 5.00 -11.69
CA TYR A 4 11.72 5.41 -11.86
C TYR A 4 12.51 5.08 -10.60
N GLU A 5 13.83 5.03 -10.72
CA GLU A 5 14.75 4.75 -9.60
C GLU A 5 14.47 5.66 -8.38
N GLU A 6 14.23 6.95 -8.65
CA GLU A 6 13.86 7.98 -7.68
C GLU A 6 12.63 7.63 -6.82
N ASP A 7 11.71 6.81 -7.34
CA ASP A 7 10.52 6.39 -6.59
C ASP A 7 10.87 5.34 -5.52
N PHE A 8 11.95 4.58 -5.72
CA PHE A 8 12.50 3.61 -4.77
C PHE A 8 13.49 4.27 -3.80
N GLU A 9 14.31 5.21 -4.30
CA GLU A 9 15.30 5.96 -3.51
C GLU A 9 14.67 6.79 -2.38
N LEU A 10 13.41 7.21 -2.52
CA LEU A 10 12.66 7.87 -1.44
C LEU A 10 12.74 7.08 -0.11
N PHE A 11 12.80 5.76 -0.20
CA PHE A 11 12.84 4.83 0.93
C PHE A 11 14.28 4.41 1.30
N ASP A 12 15.30 4.92 0.63
CA ASP A 12 16.70 4.70 0.98
C ASP A 12 17.18 5.77 1.96
N ARG A 13 16.87 5.59 3.25
CA ARG A 13 17.15 6.58 4.29
C ARG A 13 17.61 5.93 5.58
N ASP A 14 18.52 6.62 6.27
CA ASP A 14 19.02 6.18 7.58
C ASP A 14 17.99 6.37 8.70
N TYR A 15 17.13 7.40 8.59
CA TYR A 15 16.16 7.76 9.62
C TYR A 15 14.76 7.91 9.02
N PHE A 16 13.78 7.28 9.67
CA PHE A 16 12.36 7.42 9.37
C PHE A 16 11.60 8.18 10.46
N GLN A 17 12.07 8.11 11.70
CA GLN A 17 11.45 8.77 12.84
C GLN A 17 11.84 10.25 12.88
N PHE A 18 10.84 11.13 13.04
CA PHE A 18 11.09 12.57 13.13
C PHE A 18 11.94 12.95 14.34
N ARG A 19 11.90 12.16 15.42
CA ARG A 19 12.78 12.35 16.58
C ARG A 19 14.25 12.19 16.19
N GLN A 20 14.60 11.11 15.51
CA GLN A 20 15.97 10.85 15.07
C GLN A 20 16.42 11.86 14.02
N MET A 21 15.55 12.22 13.07
CA MET A 21 15.87 13.26 12.09
C MET A 21 16.15 14.61 12.76
N LYS A 22 15.38 15.00 13.79
CA LYS A 22 15.64 16.24 14.54
C LYS A 22 16.96 16.21 15.31
N GLU A 23 17.42 15.03 15.71
CA GLU A 23 18.66 14.85 16.46
C GLU A 23 19.89 14.85 15.54
N PHE A 24 19.83 14.10 14.44
CA PHE A 24 21.00 13.83 13.57
C PHE A 24 20.99 14.64 12.27
N THR A 25 19.82 15.02 11.75
CA THR A 25 19.65 15.71 10.46
C THR A 25 18.57 16.82 10.52
N PRO A 26 18.60 17.75 11.50
CA PRO A 26 17.48 18.66 11.79
C PRO A 26 17.09 19.57 10.62
N THR A 27 18.05 19.95 9.78
CA THR A 27 17.83 20.82 8.61
C THR A 27 17.08 20.12 7.48
N LEU A 28 17.00 18.78 7.49
CA LEU A 28 16.39 18.01 6.41
C LEU A 28 14.92 17.67 6.67
N VAL A 29 14.42 17.79 7.90
CA VAL A 29 13.08 17.29 8.32
C VAL A 29 11.96 17.81 7.41
N GLU A 30 11.90 19.11 7.17
CA GLU A 30 10.83 19.70 6.36
C GLU A 30 10.96 19.37 4.87
N GLY A 31 12.20 19.26 4.36
CA GLY A 31 12.46 18.78 3.00
C GLY A 31 11.98 17.34 2.81
N VAL A 32 12.30 16.45 3.76
CA VAL A 32 11.84 15.05 3.74
C VAL A 32 10.32 14.97 3.73
N LYS A 33 9.63 15.75 4.58
CA LYS A 33 8.16 15.77 4.60
C LYS A 33 7.57 16.22 3.27
N ALA A 34 8.11 17.29 2.67
CA ALA A 34 7.65 17.80 1.39
C ALA A 34 7.83 16.77 0.28
N GLU A 35 8.99 16.12 0.24
CA GLU A 35 9.31 15.07 -0.74
C GLU A 35 8.39 13.86 -0.62
N TYR A 36 8.20 13.35 0.60
CA TYR A 36 7.27 12.25 0.88
C TYR A 36 5.84 12.61 0.47
N LYS A 37 5.38 13.82 0.79
CA LYS A 37 4.03 14.27 0.44
C LYS A 37 3.84 14.30 -1.08
N ALA A 38 4.81 14.84 -1.82
CA ALA A 38 4.76 14.93 -3.28
C ALA A 38 4.73 13.53 -3.92
N LYS A 39 5.66 12.64 -3.54
CA LYS A 39 5.68 11.26 -4.07
C LYS A 39 4.46 10.45 -3.65
N TRP A 40 3.91 10.70 -2.45
CA TRP A 40 2.67 10.07 -2.01
C TRP A 40 1.43 10.54 -2.78
N ASP A 41 1.38 11.81 -3.19
CA ASP A 41 0.30 12.30 -4.05
C ASP A 41 0.31 11.58 -5.40
N VAL A 42 1.49 11.41 -6.00
CA VAL A 42 1.65 10.59 -7.22
C VAL A 42 1.22 9.14 -6.98
N TRP A 43 1.59 8.54 -5.84
CA TRP A 43 1.16 7.18 -5.47
C TRP A 43 -0.37 7.06 -5.36
N LYS A 44 -1.07 8.05 -4.79
CA LYS A 44 -2.53 8.03 -4.73
C LYS A 44 -3.16 8.09 -6.12
N GLU A 45 -2.61 8.92 -7.01
CA GLU A 45 -3.08 9.01 -8.39
C GLU A 45 -2.87 7.70 -9.15
N PHE A 46 -1.71 7.06 -8.95
CA PHE A 46 -1.42 5.74 -9.45
C PHE A 46 -2.42 4.70 -8.96
N ALA A 47 -2.65 4.64 -7.64
CA ALA A 47 -3.58 3.70 -7.07
C ALA A 47 -5.01 3.91 -7.61
N ALA A 48 -5.43 5.16 -7.80
CA ALA A 48 -6.71 5.50 -8.41
C ALA A 48 -6.79 5.12 -9.89
N LEU A 49 -5.69 5.26 -10.65
CA LEU A 49 -5.61 4.82 -12.04
C LEU A 49 -5.79 3.30 -12.14
N CYS A 50 -5.08 2.52 -11.33
CA CYS A 50 -5.23 1.06 -11.30
C CYS A 50 -6.68 0.63 -11.06
N GLN A 51 -7.43 1.35 -10.20
CA GLN A 51 -8.84 1.05 -9.98
C GLN A 51 -9.70 1.27 -11.24
N ARG A 52 -9.47 2.36 -11.98
CA ARG A 52 -10.24 2.67 -13.20
C ARG A 52 -10.07 1.60 -14.29
N ASP A 53 -8.90 0.99 -14.33
CA ASP A 53 -8.56 -0.04 -15.32
C ASP A 53 -8.98 -1.45 -14.87
N THR A 54 -9.54 -1.60 -13.66
CA THR A 54 -10.00 -2.87 -13.11
C THR A 54 -11.50 -2.84 -12.80
N VAL A 55 -12.29 -3.62 -13.52
CA VAL A 55 -13.74 -3.74 -13.28
C VAL A 55 -13.99 -4.49 -11.96
N GLY A 56 -14.91 -3.98 -11.14
CA GLY A 56 -15.41 -4.68 -9.95
C GLY A 56 -14.75 -4.29 -8.62
N PHE A 57 -13.70 -3.46 -8.62
CA PHE A 57 -13.11 -2.91 -7.40
C PHE A 57 -13.71 -1.55 -7.02
N GLY A 58 -13.94 -1.37 -5.72
CA GLY A 58 -14.25 -0.08 -5.13
C GLY A 58 -13.02 0.85 -5.08
N LYS A 59 -13.23 2.07 -4.61
CA LYS A 59 -12.17 3.07 -4.43
C LYS A 59 -11.03 2.48 -3.58
N PRO A 60 -9.76 2.64 -3.97
CA PRO A 60 -8.65 2.16 -3.16
C PRO A 60 -8.61 2.88 -1.83
N LYS A 61 -8.23 2.15 -0.78
CA LYS A 61 -7.76 2.78 0.45
C LYS A 61 -6.24 2.88 0.36
N VAL A 62 -5.74 4.11 0.52
CA VAL A 62 -4.31 4.40 0.47
C VAL A 62 -3.84 4.73 1.87
N GLU A 63 -2.76 4.09 2.33
CA GLU A 63 -2.15 4.42 3.62
C GLU A 63 -1.51 5.81 3.57
N SER A 64 -1.60 6.56 4.67
CA SER A 64 -0.84 7.81 4.83
C SER A 64 0.67 7.54 4.80
N TRP A 65 1.42 8.40 4.11
CA TRP A 65 2.89 8.41 4.07
C TRP A 65 3.55 8.68 5.44
N THR A 66 2.76 9.12 6.43
CA THR A 66 3.19 9.35 7.81
C THR A 66 2.13 8.90 8.82
N ASN A 67 2.57 8.53 10.01
CA ASN A 67 1.71 8.27 11.17
C ASN A 67 1.83 9.35 12.27
N GLY A 68 2.37 10.52 11.95
CA GLY A 68 2.58 11.64 12.88
C GLY A 68 3.94 11.62 13.58
N TRP A 69 4.57 10.45 13.75
CA TRP A 69 5.86 10.31 14.43
C TRP A 69 7.01 9.94 13.49
N GLN A 70 6.69 9.36 12.34
CA GLN A 70 7.65 8.93 11.33
C GLN A 70 7.07 9.04 9.93
N VAL A 71 7.95 9.08 8.93
CA VAL A 71 7.59 8.74 7.55
C VAL A 71 7.60 7.21 7.39
N ARG A 72 6.86 6.70 6.40
CA ARG A 72 6.78 5.26 6.14
C ARG A 72 7.96 4.79 5.29
N SER A 73 8.42 3.55 5.50
CA SER A 73 9.42 2.90 4.65
C SER A 73 8.87 2.32 3.34
N HIS A 74 7.60 2.58 3.08
CA HIS A 74 6.87 2.10 1.92
C HIS A 74 5.63 2.96 1.68
N PHE A 75 5.05 2.83 0.50
CA PHE A 75 3.67 3.21 0.22
C PHE A 75 2.83 1.97 0.00
N TRP A 76 1.62 1.98 0.56
CA TRP A 76 0.69 0.86 0.49
C TRP A 76 -0.71 1.35 0.12
N ALA A 77 -1.41 0.56 -0.67
CA ALA A 77 -2.81 0.73 -0.95
C ALA A 77 -3.46 -0.65 -1.15
N TYR A 78 -4.77 -0.73 -0.92
CA TYR A 78 -5.52 -1.94 -1.22
C TYR A 78 -6.85 -1.65 -1.91
N TYR A 79 -7.34 -2.69 -2.57
CA TYR A 79 -8.60 -2.74 -3.30
C TYR A 79 -9.47 -3.85 -2.74
N LYS A 80 -10.76 -3.55 -2.60
CA LYS A 80 -11.80 -4.52 -2.27
C LYS A 80 -12.86 -4.50 -3.35
N GLY A 81 -13.47 -5.66 -3.61
CA GLY A 81 -14.59 -5.77 -4.53
C GLY A 81 -15.77 -4.90 -4.06
N LEU A 82 -16.56 -4.36 -5.00
CA LEU A 82 -17.70 -3.49 -4.68
C LEU A 82 -18.69 -4.14 -3.71
N SER A 83 -18.96 -5.44 -3.87
CA SER A 83 -19.84 -6.24 -2.99
C SER A 83 -19.12 -6.85 -1.78
N ARG A 84 -17.81 -6.57 -1.60
CA ARG A 84 -16.95 -7.21 -0.60
C ARG A 84 -16.17 -6.19 0.25
N GLN A 85 -16.74 -5.01 0.49
CA GLN A 85 -16.08 -3.96 1.28
C GLN A 85 -15.80 -4.39 2.73
N ASP A 86 -16.64 -5.28 3.28
CA ASP A 86 -16.51 -5.84 4.62
C ASP A 86 -15.71 -7.16 4.65
N SER A 87 -15.11 -7.55 3.53
CA SER A 87 -14.23 -8.72 3.47
C SER A 87 -12.90 -8.46 4.17
N ALA A 88 -12.36 -9.46 4.86
CA ALA A 88 -11.00 -9.44 5.39
C ALA A 88 -9.95 -9.69 4.28
N SER A 89 -10.40 -10.17 3.11
CA SER A 89 -9.58 -10.35 1.91
C SER A 89 -9.49 -9.06 1.09
N MET A 90 -8.31 -8.78 0.56
CA MET A 90 -8.08 -7.68 -0.38
C MET A 90 -6.91 -7.97 -1.31
N ILE A 91 -6.84 -7.22 -2.40
CA ILE A 91 -5.62 -7.14 -3.21
C ILE A 91 -4.89 -5.87 -2.79
N ALA A 92 -3.65 -6.03 -2.39
CA ALA A 92 -2.79 -4.96 -1.95
C ALA A 92 -1.69 -4.69 -2.99
N ILE A 93 -1.30 -3.42 -3.08
CA ILE A 93 -0.11 -2.96 -3.78
C ILE A 93 0.83 -2.27 -2.80
N LEU A 94 2.13 -2.49 -2.96
CA LEU A 94 3.15 -1.94 -2.10
C LEU A 94 4.37 -1.50 -2.91
N LEU A 95 4.86 -0.29 -2.67
CA LEU A 95 6.13 0.20 -3.18
C LEU A 95 7.07 0.46 -2.00
N ASN A 96 8.27 -0.10 -2.03
CA ASN A 96 9.34 0.17 -1.07
C ASN A 96 10.69 0.27 -1.79
N LYS A 97 11.79 0.49 -1.06
CA LYS A 97 13.15 0.58 -1.60
C LYS A 97 13.52 -0.55 -2.59
N ASN A 98 13.03 -1.76 -2.36
CA ASN A 98 13.52 -2.96 -3.02
C ASN A 98 12.59 -3.47 -4.13
N ASN A 99 11.30 -3.14 -4.09
CA ASN A 99 10.33 -3.73 -5.00
C ASN A 99 8.99 -2.98 -5.00
N PHE A 100 8.32 -3.16 -6.14
CA PHE A 100 6.88 -3.01 -6.25
C PHE A 100 6.24 -4.40 -6.17
N ARG A 101 5.19 -4.54 -5.34
CA ARG A 101 4.47 -5.80 -5.14
C ARG A 101 2.99 -5.60 -5.39
N ILE A 102 2.37 -6.65 -5.94
CA ILE A 102 0.92 -6.86 -5.96
C ILE A 102 0.69 -8.21 -5.30
N TYR A 103 -0.18 -8.28 -4.29
CA TYR A 103 -0.40 -9.51 -3.53
C TYR A 103 -1.80 -9.56 -2.93
N LEU A 104 -2.23 -10.79 -2.61
CA LEU A 104 -3.45 -11.03 -1.85
C LEU A 104 -3.14 -10.90 -0.36
N GLU A 105 -3.98 -10.19 0.39
CA GLU A 105 -3.79 -9.95 1.81
C GLU A 105 -5.05 -10.26 2.62
N TRP A 106 -4.86 -10.83 3.81
CA TRP A 106 -5.91 -11.13 4.78
C TRP A 106 -5.67 -10.37 6.09
N HIS A 107 -6.68 -9.62 6.54
CA HIS A 107 -6.62 -8.93 7.83
C HIS A 107 -7.37 -9.71 8.93
N ALA A 108 -6.62 -10.42 9.78
CA ALA A 108 -7.18 -11.21 10.89
C ALA A 108 -8.03 -10.38 11.86
N TYR A 109 -7.67 -9.13 12.15
CA TYR A 109 -8.45 -8.28 13.06
C TYR A 109 -9.83 -7.88 12.50
N ARG A 110 -10.08 -8.11 11.20
CA ARG A 110 -11.39 -7.93 10.55
C ARG A 110 -12.13 -9.26 10.37
N SER A 111 -11.54 -10.40 10.75
CA SER A 111 -12.10 -11.71 10.42
C SER A 111 -13.39 -12.03 11.15
N ALA A 112 -13.56 -11.54 12.38
CA ALA A 112 -14.73 -11.83 13.21
C ALA A 112 -16.05 -11.35 12.56
N ASP A 113 -15.99 -10.20 11.88
CA ASP A 113 -17.15 -9.58 11.21
C ASP A 113 -17.10 -9.76 9.69
N SER A 114 -16.21 -10.62 9.18
CA SER A 114 -15.98 -10.72 7.75
C SER A 114 -17.03 -11.56 7.04
N VAL A 115 -17.51 -11.05 5.91
CA VAL A 115 -18.39 -11.79 4.98
C VAL A 115 -17.65 -12.85 4.14
N THR A 116 -16.34 -12.99 4.33
CA THR A 116 -15.51 -14.01 3.67
C THR A 116 -14.78 -14.81 4.73
N SER A 117 -14.70 -16.13 4.57
CA SER A 117 -13.88 -16.99 5.41
C SER A 117 -12.42 -17.02 4.96
N TYR A 118 -11.54 -17.62 5.76
CA TYR A 118 -10.17 -17.88 5.35
C TYR A 118 -10.14 -18.90 4.21
N GLU A 119 -11.05 -19.86 4.20
CA GLU A 119 -11.19 -20.85 3.13
C GLU A 119 -11.54 -20.15 1.80
N ASP A 120 -12.44 -19.16 1.82
CA ASP A 120 -12.75 -18.33 0.64
C ASP A 120 -11.53 -17.54 0.16
N HIS A 121 -10.70 -17.05 1.10
CA HIS A 121 -9.47 -16.34 0.77
C HIS A 121 -8.47 -17.23 0.01
N VAL A 122 -8.32 -18.48 0.43
CA VAL A 122 -7.39 -19.44 -0.19
C VAL A 122 -7.84 -19.85 -1.59
N GLN A 123 -9.13 -19.77 -1.92
CA GLN A 123 -9.62 -20.09 -3.27
C GLN A 123 -9.00 -19.23 -4.38
N TRP A 124 -8.53 -18.02 -4.06
CA TRP A 124 -7.78 -17.21 -5.02
C TRP A 124 -6.50 -17.91 -5.51
N VAL A 125 -5.82 -18.65 -4.63
CA VAL A 125 -4.63 -19.43 -4.99
C VAL A 125 -5.01 -20.56 -5.95
N GLN A 126 -6.15 -21.20 -5.73
CA GLN A 126 -6.66 -22.26 -6.62
C GLN A 126 -7.00 -21.72 -8.01
N PHE A 127 -7.61 -20.53 -8.07
CA PHE A 127 -7.90 -19.83 -9.32
C PHE A 127 -6.61 -19.54 -10.10
N PHE A 128 -5.58 -18.99 -9.45
CA PHE A 128 -4.30 -18.70 -10.12
C PHE A 128 -3.51 -19.96 -10.52
N ALA A 129 -3.62 -21.04 -9.75
CA ALA A 129 -2.97 -22.31 -10.05
C ALA A 129 -3.66 -23.08 -11.21
N GLY A 130 -4.82 -22.62 -11.70
CA GLY A 130 -5.58 -23.30 -12.75
C GLY A 130 -6.21 -24.61 -12.30
N VAL A 131 -6.33 -24.86 -10.99
CA VAL A 131 -6.82 -26.13 -10.43
C VAL A 131 -8.35 -26.11 -10.26
N GLY A 132 -9.06 -25.27 -11.03
CA GLY A 132 -10.48 -25.00 -10.82
C GLY A 132 -11.21 -24.46 -12.04
N SER A 133 -10.97 -25.05 -13.22
CA SER A 133 -11.82 -24.94 -14.41
C SER A 133 -12.30 -26.30 -14.87
#